data_AF-A0A0F9UV91-F1
#
_entry.id   AF-A0A0F9UV91-F1
#
_cell.length_a   1.000
_cell.length_b   1.000
_cell.length_c   1.000
_cell.angle_alpha   90.00
_cell.angle_beta   90.00
_cell.angle_gamma   90.00
#
_symmetry.space_group_name_H-M   'P 1'
#
loop_
_entity.id
_entity.type
_entity.pdbx_description
1 polymer ?
#
loop_
_entity_poly.entity_id
_entity_poly.type
_entity_poly.pdbx_seq_one_letter_code
_entity_poly.pdbx_strand_id
1 'polypeptide(L)' 'MKAKVRCNWCYNVYIDQDTPIPECPVCGCTSVTFISFEEEEMVED' A
#
# COMPACT_ATOMS: atom_id res chain seq x y z
N MET A 1 6.81 7.34 5.06
CA MET A 1 7.18 6.52 3.86
C MET A 1 5.88 6.11 3.19
N LYS A 2 5.68 6.40 1.90
CA LYS A 2 4.44 6.03 1.19
C LYS A 2 4.59 4.61 0.65
N ALA A 3 3.98 3.63 1.31
CA ALA A 3 3.94 2.25 0.80
C ALA A 3 2.60 1.99 0.10
N LYS A 4 2.59 1.27 -1.02
CA LYS A 4 1.33 0.75 -1.56
C LYS A 4 0.98 -0.51 -0.79
N VAL A 5 -0.27 -0.62 -0.38
CA VAL A 5 -0.79 -1.78 0.35
C VAL A 5 -1.91 -2.38 -0.46
N ARG A 6 -1.87 -3.71 -0.62
CA ARG A 6 -2.94 -4.48 -1.26
C ARG A 6 -3.72 -5.24 -0.20
N CYS A 7 -5.04 -5.10 -0.20
CA CYS A 7 -5.90 -5.93 0.62
C CYS A 7 -5.94 -7.37 0.08
N ASN A 8 -5.81 -8.37 0.93
CA ASN A 8 -5.90 -9.77 0.51
C ASN A 8 -7.34 -10.26 0.35
N TRP A 9 -8.30 -9.50 0.85
CA TRP A 9 -9.72 -9.84 0.79
C TRP A 9 -10.42 -9.29 -0.45
N CYS A 10 -10.40 -7.97 -0.64
CA CYS A 10 -11.06 -7.31 -1.77
C CYS A 10 -10.09 -6.96 -2.92
N TYR A 11 -8.80 -7.25 -2.75
CA TYR A 11 -7.74 -6.96 -3.73
C TYR A 11 -7.53 -5.47 -4.07
N ASN A 12 -8.17 -4.54 -3.36
CA ASN A 12 -7.97 -3.11 -3.55
C ASN A 12 -6.54 -2.69 -3.15
N VAL A 13 -5.93 -1.83 -3.95
CA VAL A 13 -4.61 -1.24 -3.69
C VAL A 13 -4.79 0.20 -3.25
N TYR A 14 -4.18 0.58 -2.13
CA TYR A 14 -4.22 1.94 -1.57
C TYR A 14 -2.84 2.37 -1.09
N ILE A 15 -2.64 3.68 -0.93
CA ILE A 15 -1.40 4.23 -0.39
C ILE A 15 -1.53 4.30 1.12
N ASP A 16 -0.67 3.58 1.84
CA ASP A 16 -0.52 3.75 3.27
C ASP A 16 0.19 5.07 3.52
N GLN A 17 -0.48 5.95 4.27
CA GLN A 17 0.05 7.26 4.65
C GLN A 17 1.00 7.11 5.84
N ASP A 18 1.56 8.23 6.35
CA ASP A 18 2.52 8.17 7.46
C ASP A 18 1.93 7.61 8.78
N THR A 19 0.60 7.51 8.88
CA THR A 19 -0.07 6.74 9.94
C THR A 19 -0.56 5.41 9.34
N PRO A 20 0.05 4.27 9.71
CA PRO A 20 -0.31 2.99 9.14
C PRO A 20 -1.76 2.66 9.45
N ILE A 21 -2.59 2.51 8.42
CA ILE A 21 -3.98 2.11 8.59
C ILE A 21 -4.02 0.58 8.68
N PRO A 22 -4.40 0.00 9.83
CA PRO A 22 -4.40 -1.45 10.00
C PRO A 22 -5.50 -2.15 9.20
N GLU A 23 -6.46 -1.39 8.67
CA GLU A 23 -7.65 -1.88 7.97
C GLU A 23 -7.72 -1.37 6.52
N CYS A 24 -8.20 -2.23 5.62
CA CYS A 24 -8.48 -1.82 4.26
C CYS A 24 -9.62 -0.77 4.26
N PRO A 25 -9.42 0.42 3.67
CA PRO A 25 -10.44 1.47 3.65
C PRO A 25 -11.68 1.13 2.79
N VAL A 26 -11.63 0.03 2.03
CA VAL A 26 -12.74 -0.41 1.16
C VAL A 26 -13.62 -1.44 1.83
N CYS A 27 -13.03 -2.44 2.51
CA CYS A 27 -13.79 -3.55 3.08
C CYS A 27 -13.63 -3.72 4.60
N GLY A 28 -12.76 -2.94 5.25
CA GLY A 28 -12.50 -3.02 6.69
C GLY A 28 -11.68 -4.23 7.13
N CYS A 29 -11.18 -5.07 6.22
CA CYS A 29 -10.32 -6.20 6.60
C CYS A 29 -8.93 -5.74 7.01
N THR A 30 -8.40 -6.35 8.08
CA THR A 30 -7.04 -6.12 8.57
C THR A 30 -5.97 -6.96 7.86
N SER A 31 -6.38 -7.93 7.04
CA SER A 31 -5.46 -8.76 6.25
C SER A 31 -5.03 -8.02 4.99
N VAL A 32 -3.80 -7.51 5.02
CA VAL A 32 -3.21 -6.71 3.95
C VAL A 32 -1.76 -7.12 3.70
N THR A 33 -1.28 -6.90 2.47
CA THR A 33 0.11 -7.14 2.06
C THR A 33 0.74 -5.83 1.59
N PHE A 34 1.88 -5.48 2.18
CA PHE A 34 2.66 -4.33 1.79
C PHE A 34 3.41 -4.63 0.50
N ILE A 35 3.30 -3.71 -0.45
CA ILE A 35 4.04 -3.73 -1.71
C ILE A 35 5.04 -2.57 -1.64
N SER A 36 6.30 -2.91 -1.39
CA SER A 36 7.41 -1.98 -1.54
C SER A 36 7.57 -1.65 -3.02
N PHE A 37 7.42 -0.39 -3.37
CA PHE A 37 8.00 0.11 -4.62
C PHE A 37 9.41 0.53 -4.25
N GLU A 38 10.42 -0.16 -4.79
CA GLU A 38 11.69 0.51 -5.00
C GLU A 38 11.35 1.66 -5.96
N GLU A 39 11.41 2.90 -5.48
CA GLU A 39 11.54 4.04 -6.37
C GLU A 39 12.83 3.76 -7.15
N GLU A 40 12.72 3.11 -8.31
CA GLU A 40 13.74 3.23 -9.35
C GLU A 40 13.87 4.73 -9.57
N GLU A 41 14.94 5.29 -8.99
CA GLU A 41 15.41 6.63 -9.29
C GLU A 41 15.33 6.76 -10.81
N MET A 42 14.41 7.61 -11.28
CA MET A 42 14.42 8.07 -12.65
C MET A 42 15.75 8.83 -12.80
N VAL A 43 16.79 8.09 -13.20
CA VAL A 43 17.98 8.68 -13.78
C VAL A 43 17.51 9.23 -15.12
N GLU A 44 17.12 10.50 -15.13
CA GLU A 44 17.00 11.28 -16.35
C GLU A 44 18.40 11.31 -16.99
N ASP A 45 18.54 10.64 -18.14
CA ASP A 45 19.71 10.73 -19.03
C ASP A 45 19.69 12.05 -19.83
#